data_AF-A0A2P5ADX8-F1
#
_entry.id   AF-A0A2P5ADX8-F1
#
_cell.length_a   1.000
_cell.length_b   1.000
_cell.length_c   1.000
_cell.angle_alpha   90.00
_cell.angle_beta   90.00
_cell.angle_gamma   90.00
#
_symmetry.space_group_name_H-M   'P 1'
#
loop_
_entity.id
_entity.type
_entity.pdbx_description
1 polymer ?
#
loop_
_entity_poly.entity_id
_entity_poly.type
_entity_poly.pdbx_seq_one_letter_code
_entity_poly.pdbx_strand_id
1 'polypeptide(L)'
;MNIFTKKPTAKEALRESRREMNNATRGIEKEIGALQLEEKKLLAEIKRTAKTGNEAATKVLARQLVRLRQQIANLQGSRAQMRGIATHTQAMHAQTSVAVGMKGASKAMSAINKVLDEIGVDIASQLSTAPKGRIATKRTEDASSSGLDELEQRLAALRNP
;
A
#
# COMPACT_ATOMS: atom_id res chain seq x y z
N MET A 1 -27.91 -1.85 -23.40
CA MET A 1 -26.46 -1.62 -23.55
C MET A 1 -26.26 -0.15 -23.80
N ASN A 2 -25.61 0.58 -22.89
CA ASN A 2 -25.48 2.03 -22.98
C ASN A 2 -24.15 2.42 -23.63
N ILE A 3 -24.25 3.16 -24.74
CA ILE A 3 -23.18 3.54 -25.69
C ILE A 3 -22.54 4.91 -25.33
N PHE A 4 -22.83 5.45 -24.14
CA PHE A 4 -22.33 6.76 -23.66
C PHE A 4 -21.36 6.66 -22.47
N THR A 5 -20.39 5.74 -22.51
CA THR A 5 -19.35 5.71 -21.48
C THR A 5 -18.15 6.55 -21.91
N LYS A 6 -18.00 7.73 -21.30
CA LYS A 6 -16.74 8.49 -21.34
C LYS A 6 -15.59 7.55 -20.96
N LYS A 7 -14.48 7.58 -21.70
CA LYS A 7 -13.27 6.84 -21.33
C LYS A 7 -12.94 7.17 -19.87
N PRO A 8 -12.78 6.17 -18.99
CA PRO A 8 -12.56 6.40 -17.58
C PRO A 8 -11.31 7.28 -17.41
N THR A 9 -11.42 8.28 -16.55
CA THR A 9 -10.28 9.13 -16.21
C THR A 9 -9.21 8.27 -15.52
N ALA A 10 -7.93 8.67 -15.59
CA ALA A 10 -6.86 7.94 -14.90
C ALA A 10 -7.16 7.70 -13.41
N LYS A 11 -7.85 8.64 -12.76
CA LYS A 11 -8.31 8.52 -11.37
C LYS A 11 -9.40 7.46 -11.17
N GLU A 12 -10.32 7.31 -12.11
CA GLU A 12 -11.37 6.28 -12.06
C GLU A 12 -10.79 4.90 -12.35
N ALA A 13 -9.93 4.77 -13.38
CA ALA A 13 -9.25 3.51 -13.70
C ALA A 13 -8.41 2.99 -12.52
N LEU A 14 -7.66 3.87 -11.86
CA LEU A 14 -6.89 3.49 -10.66
C LEU A 14 -7.79 3.15 -9.45
N ARG A 15 -9.01 3.70 -9.36
CA ARG A 15 -9.98 3.36 -8.30
C ARG A 15 -10.62 1.99 -8.54
N GLU A 16 -10.96 1.70 -9.79
CA GLU A 16 -11.50 0.41 -10.23
C GLU A 16 -10.47 -0.71 -10.03
N SER A 17 -9.24 -0.51 -10.52
CA SER A 17 -8.13 -1.45 -10.32
C SER A 17 -7.88 -1.76 -8.83
N ARG A 18 -7.98 -0.76 -7.94
CA ARG A 18 -7.89 -0.97 -6.48
C ARG A 18 -9.03 -1.84 -5.94
N ARG A 19 -10.26 -1.66 -6.43
CA ARG A 19 -11.40 -2.49 -6.01
C ARG A 19 -11.22 -3.93 -6.46
N GLU A 20 -10.79 -4.13 -7.70
CA GLU A 20 -10.51 -5.45 -8.25
C GLU A 20 -9.39 -6.15 -7.47
N MET A 21 -8.28 -5.47 -7.19
CA MET A 21 -7.18 -6.02 -6.38
C MET A 21 -7.64 -6.39 -4.97
N ASN A 22 -8.48 -5.59 -4.32
CA ASN A 22 -9.02 -5.91 -2.99
C ASN A 22 -9.93 -7.14 -3.04
N ASN A 23 -10.77 -7.26 -4.07
CA ASN A 23 -11.64 -8.41 -4.27
C ASN A 23 -10.81 -9.68 -4.54
N ALA A 24 -9.79 -9.59 -5.40
CA ALA A 24 -8.85 -10.68 -5.67
C ALA A 24 -8.09 -11.11 -4.41
N THR A 25 -7.63 -10.15 -3.60
CA THR A 25 -6.97 -10.43 -2.31
C THR A 25 -7.86 -11.25 -1.38
N ARG A 26 -9.14 -10.89 -1.25
CA ARG A 26 -10.11 -11.66 -0.46
C ARG A 26 -10.37 -13.05 -1.04
N GLY A 27 -10.38 -13.17 -2.37
CA GLY A 27 -10.48 -14.46 -3.06
C GLY A 27 -9.32 -15.38 -2.68
N ILE A 28 -8.09 -14.88 -2.77
CA ILE A 28 -6.88 -15.63 -2.38
C ILE A 28 -6.91 -16.01 -0.89
N GLU A 29 -7.35 -15.12 0.00
CA GLU A 29 -7.45 -15.45 1.43
C GLU A 29 -8.44 -16.58 1.72
N LYS A 30 -9.58 -16.61 1.02
CA LYS A 30 -10.53 -17.72 1.11
C LYS A 30 -9.93 -19.03 0.62
N GLU A 31 -9.21 -19.00 -0.49
CA GLU A 31 -8.57 -20.18 -1.07
C GLU A 31 -7.45 -20.71 -0.17
N ILE A 32 -6.62 -19.83 0.40
CA ILE A 32 -5.63 -20.20 1.43
C ILE A 32 -6.32 -20.90 2.60
N GLY A 33 -7.43 -20.35 3.11
CA GLY A 33 -8.17 -20.97 4.21
C GLY A 33 -8.73 -22.35 3.86
N ALA A 34 -9.25 -22.52 2.64
CA ALA A 34 -9.74 -23.81 2.16
C ALA A 34 -8.61 -24.86 2.06
N LEU A 35 -7.48 -24.48 1.47
CA LEU A 35 -6.31 -25.37 1.35
C LEU A 35 -5.71 -25.71 2.71
N GLN A 36 -5.68 -24.78 3.67
CA GLN A 36 -5.23 -25.07 5.03
C GLN A 36 -6.13 -26.09 5.75
N LEU A 37 -7.44 -26.07 5.48
CA LEU A 37 -8.35 -27.08 6.01
C LEU A 37 -8.08 -28.46 5.37
N GLU A 38 -7.82 -28.49 4.07
CA GLU A 38 -7.43 -29.69 3.35
C GLU A 38 -6.07 -30.23 3.85
N GLU A 39 -5.10 -29.36 4.14
CA GLU A 39 -3.83 -29.73 4.78
C GLU A 39 -4.05 -30.49 6.09
N LYS A 40 -4.94 -29.98 6.94
CA LYS A 40 -5.27 -30.62 8.23
C LYS A 40 -5.91 -31.99 8.04
N LYS A 41 -6.80 -32.15 7.06
CA LYS A 41 -7.40 -33.45 6.73
C LYS A 41 -6.35 -34.43 6.21
N LEU A 42 -5.49 -33.97 5.30
CA LEU A 42 -4.42 -34.77 4.73
C LEU A 42 -3.41 -35.22 5.80
N LEU A 43 -3.07 -34.35 6.75
CA LEU A 43 -2.23 -34.70 7.90
C LEU A 43 -2.87 -35.77 8.79
N ALA A 44 -4.18 -35.71 9.01
CA ALA A 44 -4.90 -36.73 9.77
C ALA A 44 -4.91 -38.08 9.04
N GLU A 45 -5.07 -38.05 7.72
CA GLU A 45 -5.04 -39.24 6.87
C GLU A 45 -3.65 -39.88 6.82
N ILE A 46 -2.58 -39.10 6.62
CA ILE A 46 -1.19 -39.56 6.70
C ILE A 46 -0.92 -40.26 8.05
N LYS A 47 -1.39 -39.67 9.16
CA LYS A 47 -1.24 -40.29 10.50
C LYS A 47 -1.99 -41.62 10.60
N ARG A 48 -3.15 -41.74 9.96
CA ARG A 48 -3.94 -42.97 9.95
C ARG A 48 -3.25 -44.05 9.11
N THR A 49 -2.80 -43.74 7.90
CA THR A 49 -2.13 -44.72 7.02
C THR A 49 -0.77 -45.15 7.55
N ALA A 50 -0.07 -44.26 8.25
CA ALA A 50 1.19 -44.58 8.92
C ALA A 50 0.97 -45.59 10.07
N LYS A 51 -0.09 -45.43 10.88
CA LYS A 51 -0.42 -46.38 11.96
C LYS A 51 -0.80 -47.77 11.45
N THR A 52 -1.39 -47.86 10.26
CA THR A 52 -1.73 -49.14 9.64
C THR A 52 -0.56 -49.79 8.90
N GLY A 53 0.64 -49.19 8.91
CA GLY A 53 1.83 -49.71 8.23
C GLY A 53 1.74 -49.66 6.69
N ASN A 54 0.80 -48.89 6.13
CA ASN A 54 0.66 -48.77 4.68
C ASN A 54 1.64 -47.71 4.15
N GLU A 55 2.89 -48.13 3.95
CA GLU A 55 3.98 -47.25 3.52
C GLU A 55 3.74 -46.63 2.14
N ALA A 56 3.19 -47.40 1.20
CA ALA A 56 2.90 -46.94 -0.16
C ALA A 56 1.90 -45.78 -0.15
N ALA A 57 0.77 -45.93 0.55
CA ALA A 57 -0.24 -44.88 0.69
C ALA A 57 0.34 -43.65 1.43
N THR A 58 1.06 -43.89 2.51
CA THR A 58 1.69 -42.82 3.31
C THR A 58 2.67 -41.98 2.47
N LYS A 59 3.46 -42.61 1.60
CA LYS A 59 4.40 -41.91 0.70
C LYS A 59 3.70 -41.06 -0.35
N VAL A 60 2.56 -41.53 -0.89
CA VAL A 60 1.75 -40.76 -1.84
C VAL A 60 1.14 -39.53 -1.17
N LEU A 61 0.51 -39.72 0.00
CA LEU A 61 -0.11 -38.63 0.75
C LEU A 61 0.92 -37.59 1.24
N ALA A 62 2.11 -38.03 1.65
CA ALA A 62 3.20 -37.12 2.03
C ALA A 62 3.65 -36.23 0.85
N ARG A 63 3.74 -36.79 -0.37
CA ARG A 63 4.03 -36.00 -1.58
C ARG A 63 2.92 -34.99 -1.88
N GLN A 64 1.66 -35.39 -1.71
CA GLN A 64 0.52 -34.49 -1.87
C GLN A 64 0.58 -33.34 -0.85
N LEU A 65 0.97 -33.60 0.39
CA LEU A 65 1.13 -32.58 1.43
C LEU A 65 2.18 -31.54 1.04
N VAL A 66 3.33 -31.97 0.51
CA VAL A 66 4.38 -31.03 0.05
C VAL A 66 3.86 -30.14 -1.08
N ARG A 67 3.14 -30.71 -2.06
CA ARG A 67 2.54 -29.93 -3.16
C ARG A 67 1.52 -28.91 -2.64
N LEU A 68 0.67 -29.33 -1.71
CA LEU A 68 -0.36 -28.48 -1.14
C LEU A 68 0.26 -27.32 -0.31
N ARG A 69 1.32 -27.59 0.44
CA ARG A 69 2.10 -26.54 1.13
C ARG A 69 2.74 -25.55 0.16
N GLN A 70 3.30 -26.04 -0.94
CA GLN A 70 3.86 -25.17 -1.98
C GLN A 70 2.77 -24.28 -2.61
N GLN A 71 1.58 -24.83 -2.85
CA GLN A 71 0.43 -24.06 -3.36
C GLN A 71 0.01 -22.97 -2.37
N ILE A 72 -0.09 -23.29 -1.08
CA ILE A 72 -0.36 -22.30 -0.02
C ILE A 72 0.70 -21.19 -0.01
N ALA A 73 1.99 -21.55 -0.08
CA ALA A 73 3.09 -20.59 -0.11
C ALA A 73 3.03 -19.66 -1.34
N ASN A 74 2.74 -20.22 -2.53
CA ASN A 74 2.57 -19.45 -3.76
C ASN A 74 1.41 -18.44 -3.64
N LEU A 75 0.26 -18.86 -3.09
CA LEU A 75 -0.88 -17.99 -2.85
C LEU A 75 -0.59 -16.92 -1.80
N GLN A 76 0.15 -17.25 -0.73
CA GLN A 76 0.59 -16.27 0.26
C GLN A 76 1.53 -15.23 -0.34
N GLY A 77 2.44 -15.64 -1.23
CA GLY A 77 3.29 -14.73 -2.00
C GLY A 77 2.48 -13.82 -2.92
N SER A 78 1.52 -14.38 -3.67
CA SER A 78 0.61 -13.62 -4.54
C SER A 78 -0.24 -12.60 -3.74
N ARG A 79 -0.75 -13.00 -2.58
CA ARG A 79 -1.46 -12.10 -1.66
C ARG A 79 -0.59 -10.93 -1.22
N ALA A 80 0.66 -11.20 -0.83
CA ALA A 80 1.59 -10.15 -0.42
C ALA A 80 1.89 -9.18 -1.56
N GLN A 81 2.11 -9.70 -2.79
CA GLN A 81 2.30 -8.88 -3.98
C GLN A 81 1.09 -7.99 -4.26
N MET A 82 -0.14 -8.54 -4.29
CA MET A 82 -1.34 -7.74 -4.52
C MET A 82 -1.55 -6.66 -3.46
N ARG A 83 -1.28 -6.97 -2.19
CA ARG A 83 -1.33 -5.97 -1.11
C ARG A 83 -0.29 -4.87 -1.30
N GLY A 84 0.91 -5.22 -1.75
CA GLY A 84 1.96 -4.27 -2.13
C GLY A 84 1.50 -3.35 -3.26
N ILE A 85 0.95 -3.92 -4.34
CA ILE A 85 0.44 -3.15 -5.49
C ILE A 85 -0.73 -2.25 -5.06
N ALA A 86 -1.69 -2.74 -4.27
CA ALA A 86 -2.79 -1.93 -3.76
C ALA A 86 -2.31 -0.71 -2.94
N THR A 87 -1.24 -0.90 -2.16
CA THR A 87 -0.59 0.17 -1.38
C THR A 87 0.13 1.16 -2.28
N HIS A 88 0.88 0.67 -3.26
CA HIS A 88 1.55 1.50 -4.26
C HIS A 88 0.54 2.34 -5.06
N THR A 89 -0.54 1.72 -5.53
CA THR A 89 -1.66 2.40 -6.21
C THR A 89 -2.29 3.48 -5.32
N GLN A 90 -2.45 3.23 -4.01
CA GLN A 90 -2.94 4.25 -3.07
C GLN A 90 -1.98 5.44 -2.94
N ALA A 91 -0.67 5.20 -2.92
CA ALA A 91 0.33 6.27 -2.92
C ALA A 91 0.27 7.09 -4.22
N MET A 92 0.17 6.42 -5.38
CA MET A 92 0.01 7.09 -6.68
C MET A 92 -1.25 7.98 -6.74
N HIS A 93 -2.37 7.52 -6.17
CA HIS A 93 -3.61 8.33 -6.05
C HIS A 93 -3.41 9.60 -5.23
N ALA A 94 -2.72 9.49 -4.09
CA ALA A 94 -2.42 10.63 -3.23
C ALA A 94 -1.51 11.62 -3.95
N GLN A 95 -0.45 11.14 -4.60
CA GLN A 95 0.49 11.95 -5.37
C GLN A 95 -0.20 12.68 -6.53
N THR A 96 -1.11 12.01 -7.24
CA THR A 96 -1.91 12.62 -8.32
C THR A 96 -2.81 13.73 -7.78
N SER A 97 -3.46 13.52 -6.63
CA SER A 97 -4.36 14.51 -6.03
C SER A 97 -3.59 15.74 -5.52
N VAL A 98 -2.42 15.53 -4.93
CA VAL A 98 -1.50 16.60 -4.52
C VAL A 98 -1.01 17.39 -5.73
N ALA A 99 -0.58 16.72 -6.81
CA ALA A 99 -0.13 17.40 -8.02
C ALA A 99 -1.21 18.29 -8.65
N VAL A 100 -2.48 17.84 -8.67
CA VAL A 100 -3.61 18.66 -9.13
C VAL A 100 -3.85 19.85 -8.21
N GLY A 101 -3.82 19.65 -6.89
CA GLY A 101 -3.98 20.72 -5.90
C GLY A 101 -2.86 21.76 -5.99
N MET A 102 -1.60 21.32 -6.11
CA MET A 102 -0.44 22.18 -6.30
C MET A 102 -0.56 23.00 -7.58
N LYS A 103 -0.97 22.40 -8.70
CA LYS A 103 -1.19 23.14 -9.95
C LYS A 103 -2.24 24.26 -9.80
N GLY A 104 -3.32 24.00 -9.07
CA GLY A 104 -4.33 25.01 -8.75
C GLY A 104 -3.79 26.12 -7.84
N ALA A 105 -3.10 25.74 -6.77
CA ALA A 105 -2.48 26.67 -5.83
C ALA A 105 -1.41 27.54 -6.49
N SER A 106 -0.53 26.98 -7.33
CA SER A 106 0.47 27.72 -8.10
C SER A 106 -0.18 28.70 -9.08
N LYS A 107 -1.28 28.31 -9.74
CA LYS A 107 -2.02 29.22 -10.62
C LYS A 107 -2.65 30.38 -9.83
N ALA A 108 -3.20 30.10 -8.66
CA ALA A 108 -3.75 31.13 -7.76
C ALA A 108 -2.65 32.07 -7.23
N MET A 109 -1.51 31.53 -6.78
CA MET A 109 -0.35 32.31 -6.35
C MET A 109 0.18 33.20 -7.47
N SER A 110 0.28 32.67 -8.70
CA SER A 110 0.69 33.47 -9.85
C SER A 110 -0.28 34.61 -10.15
N ALA A 111 -1.59 34.37 -10.05
CA ALA A 111 -2.60 35.41 -10.21
C ALA A 111 -2.53 36.47 -9.10
N ILE A 112 -2.31 36.05 -7.85
CA ILE A 112 -2.11 36.94 -6.70
C ILE A 112 -0.88 37.82 -6.92
N ASN A 113 0.27 37.25 -7.30
CA ASN A 113 1.50 38.00 -7.57
C ASN A 113 1.27 39.08 -8.63
N LYS A 114 0.56 38.74 -9.72
CA LYS A 114 0.25 39.71 -10.77
C LYS A 114 -0.62 40.87 -10.28
N VAL A 115 -1.63 40.60 -9.45
CA VAL A 115 -2.48 41.65 -8.86
C VAL A 115 -1.68 42.54 -7.90
N LEU A 116 -0.76 41.96 -7.13
CA LEU A 116 0.09 42.71 -6.20
C LEU A 116 1.05 43.64 -6.93
N ASP A 117 1.66 43.16 -8.01
CA ASP A 117 2.50 43.96 -8.90
C ASP A 117 1.71 45.12 -9.52
N GLU A 118 0.47 44.89 -9.96
CA GLU A 118 -0.41 45.91 -10.55
C GLU A 118 -0.86 46.99 -9.53
N ILE A 119 -1.04 46.64 -8.25
CA ILE A 119 -1.42 47.60 -7.19
C ILE A 119 -0.18 48.34 -6.65
N GLY A 120 1.04 47.95 -7.07
CA GLY A 120 2.29 48.54 -6.58
C GLY A 120 2.55 48.22 -5.10
N VAL A 121 1.96 47.14 -4.58
CA VAL A 121 2.15 46.71 -3.20
C VAL A 121 3.38 45.80 -3.15
N ASP A 122 4.54 46.39 -2.85
CA ASP A 122 5.76 45.64 -2.56
C ASP A 122 5.55 44.82 -1.28
N ILE A 123 5.15 43.55 -1.42
CA ILE A 123 5.06 42.60 -0.29
C ILE A 123 6.39 42.51 0.46
N ALA A 124 7.53 42.72 -0.22
CA ALA A 124 8.84 42.76 0.41
C ALA A 124 8.92 43.81 1.55
N SER A 125 8.20 44.93 1.43
CA SER A 125 8.16 45.99 2.45
C SER A 125 7.20 45.68 3.61
N GLN A 126 6.08 44.99 3.36
CA GLN A 126 5.07 44.66 4.37
C GLN A 126 5.30 43.31 5.07
N LEU A 127 6.06 42.38 4.46
CA LEU A 127 6.48 41.15 5.12
C LEU A 127 7.60 41.39 6.15
N SER A 128 8.31 42.52 6.04
CA SER A 128 9.25 43.00 7.07
C SER A 128 8.55 43.48 8.35
N THR A 129 7.27 43.87 8.28
CA THR A 129 6.47 44.39 9.41
C THR A 129 5.32 43.46 9.81
N ALA A 130 5.09 42.37 9.08
CA ALA A 130 4.22 41.29 9.55
C ALA A 130 4.76 40.79 10.89
N PRO A 131 3.99 40.88 12.00
CA PRO A 131 4.44 40.34 13.26
C PRO A 131 4.74 38.87 13.02
N LYS A 132 5.95 38.43 13.38
CA LYS A 132 6.26 37.01 13.59
C LYS A 132 5.45 36.54 14.79
N GLY A 133 4.13 36.56 14.64
CA GLY A 133 3.18 36.01 15.57
C GLY A 133 3.54 34.56 15.69
N ARG A 134 3.92 34.19 16.90
CA ARG A 134 4.01 32.82 17.38
C ARG A 134 2.67 32.13 17.14
N ILE A 135 2.40 31.73 15.91
CA ILE A 135 1.70 30.46 15.70
C ILE A 135 2.65 29.49 16.37
N ALA A 136 2.20 28.89 17.47
CA ALA A 136 2.87 27.76 18.05
C ALA A 136 3.01 26.70 16.96
N THR A 137 4.13 26.75 16.24
CA THR A 137 4.74 25.65 15.52
C THR A 137 5.11 24.62 16.57
N LYS A 138 4.08 23.98 17.15
CA LYS A 138 4.24 22.67 17.72
C LYS A 138 4.42 21.75 16.52
N ARG A 139 5.68 21.56 16.15
CA ARG A 139 6.23 20.45 15.35
C ARG A 139 5.72 20.35 13.91
N THR A 140 6.42 20.98 12.98
CA THR A 140 6.36 20.58 11.55
C THR A 140 7.70 20.67 10.83
N GLU A 141 8.81 20.95 11.52
CA GLU A 141 10.16 20.79 10.97
C GLU A 141 10.91 19.58 11.56
N ASP A 142 10.50 19.07 12.73
CA ASP A 142 11.14 17.90 13.35
C ASP A 142 10.54 16.54 12.94
N ALA A 143 9.46 16.48 12.15
CA ALA A 143 8.77 15.22 11.86
C ALA A 143 9.35 14.43 10.66
N SER A 144 10.17 15.08 9.83
CA SER A 144 10.73 14.46 8.62
C SER A 144 12.16 13.97 8.80
N SER A 145 12.96 14.61 9.68
CA SER A 145 14.30 14.16 10.05
C SER A 145 14.27 13.09 11.16
N SER A 146 13.45 13.28 12.19
CA SER A 146 13.38 12.34 13.33
C SER A 146 12.92 10.93 12.94
N GLY A 147 12.08 10.80 11.91
CA GLY A 147 11.65 9.48 11.42
C GLY A 147 12.75 8.73 10.67
N LEU A 148 13.69 9.43 10.03
CA LEU A 148 14.84 8.82 9.36
C LEU A 148 15.91 8.44 10.38
N ASP A 149 16.19 9.32 11.35
CA ASP A 149 17.15 9.07 12.42
C ASP A 149 16.71 7.89 13.31
N GLU A 150 15.40 7.77 13.62
CA GLU A 150 14.85 6.65 14.39
C GLU A 150 14.90 5.31 13.62
N LEU A 151 14.74 5.35 12.29
CA LEU A 151 14.88 4.18 11.43
C LEU A 151 16.35 3.74 11.30
N GLU A 152 17.30 4.67 11.16
CA GLU A 152 18.73 4.37 11.16
C GLU A 152 19.18 3.76 12.50
N GLN A 153 18.70 4.31 13.61
CA GLN A 153 19.03 3.81 14.94
C GLN A 153 18.46 2.41 15.20
N ARG A 154 17.26 2.10 14.69
CA ARG A 154 16.68 0.74 14.72
C ARG A 154 17.42 -0.26 13.82
N LEU A 155 17.90 0.18 12.65
CA LEU A 155 18.70 -0.66 11.74
C LEU A 155 20.10 -0.94 12.30
N ALA A 156 20.71 0.04 12.96
CA ALA A 156 22.01 -0.11 13.63
C ALA A 156 21.93 -1.11 14.79
N ALA A 157 20.85 -1.09 15.58
CA ALA A 157 20.62 -2.02 16.70
C ALA A 157 20.39 -3.48 16.25
N LEU A 158 20.03 -3.72 14.99
CA LEU A 158 19.91 -5.06 14.40
C LEU A 158 21.21 -5.56 13.75
N ARG A 159 22.18 -4.66 13.55
CA ARG A 159 23.44 -4.95 12.86
C ARG A 159 24.59 -5.29 13.80
N ASN A 160 24.44 -5.04 15.10
CA ASN A 160 25.33 -5.55 16.15
C ASN A 160 24.52 -6.42 17.13
N PRO A 161 24.74 -7.74 17.16
CA PRO A 161 24.18 -8.61 18.20
C PRO A 161 24.81 -8.33 19.58
#